data_AF-A0A559QRH0-F1
#
_entry.id   AF-A0A559QRH0-F1
#
_cell.length_a   1.000
_cell.length_b   1.000
_cell.length_c   1.000
_cell.angle_alpha   90.00
_cell.angle_beta   90.00
_cell.angle_gamma   90.00
#
_symmetry.space_group_name_H-M   'P 1'
#
loop_
_entity.id
_entity.type
_entity.pdbx_description
1 polymer ?
#
loop_
_entity_poly.entity_id
_entity_poly.type
_entity_poly.pdbx_seq_one_letter_code
_entity_poly.pdbx_strand_id
1 'polypeptide(L)'
;MAELKFVITGTAGVGKSTAIAAVSDVPPVVTDAETTDSLQKIKQTTTVAFDFGEVMLDDDTTLRIYGTPGQERFQHMWEIIADGALGLIILVDNTRQDPLSDMDMYIDNFQDLINKTGFVVGVTRWQESDKVSIDDYFNRLEARSLFAPVIEADPRNKDDVVMLMDSLMSILEFA
;
A
#
# COMPACT_ATOMS: atom_id res chain seq x y z
N MET A 1 -13.03 -19.36 -6.60
CA MET A 1 -12.65 -17.95 -6.37
C MET A 1 -11.49 -17.88 -5.41
N ALA A 2 -10.30 -17.65 -5.94
CA ALA A 2 -9.13 -17.28 -5.15
C ALA A 2 -9.24 -15.80 -4.73
N GLU A 3 -8.91 -15.52 -3.47
CA GLU A 3 -8.89 -14.16 -2.94
C GLU A 3 -7.45 -13.79 -2.59
N LEU A 4 -6.93 -12.77 -3.27
CA LEU A 4 -5.62 -12.20 -3.02
C LEU A 4 -5.78 -10.92 -2.20
N LYS A 5 -4.76 -10.56 -1.42
CA LYS A 5 -4.82 -9.38 -0.55
C LYS A 5 -3.55 -8.55 -0.64
N PHE A 6 -3.68 -7.28 -1.03
CA PHE A 6 -2.60 -6.29 -0.95
C PHE A 6 -2.93 -5.21 0.09
N VAL A 7 -1.86 -4.65 0.66
CA VAL A 7 -1.94 -3.52 1.58
C VAL A 7 -1.27 -2.31 0.95
N ILE A 8 -1.93 -1.15 0.99
CA ILE A 8 -1.34 0.14 0.64
C ILE A 8 -1.16 0.95 1.92
N THR A 9 0.08 1.36 2.20
CA THR A 9 0.43 2.15 3.38
C THR A 9 1.14 3.45 3.00
N GLY A 10 1.38 4.32 3.99
CA GLY A 10 1.96 5.65 3.79
C GLY A 10 1.27 6.72 4.64
N THR A 11 1.86 7.92 4.68
CA THR A 11 1.39 9.01 5.56
C THR A 11 -0.03 9.47 5.24
N ALA A 12 -0.71 10.13 6.19
CA ALA A 12 -1.96 10.81 5.90
C ALA A 12 -1.77 11.81 4.73
N GLY A 13 -2.72 11.82 3.78
CA GLY A 13 -2.68 12.70 2.62
C GLY A 13 -1.76 12.26 1.47
N VAL A 14 -1.02 11.15 1.59
CA VAL A 14 -0.12 10.66 0.51
C VAL A 14 -0.88 10.20 -0.75
N GLY A 15 -2.16 9.86 -0.62
CA GLY A 15 -3.01 9.43 -1.74
C GLY A 15 -3.52 7.98 -1.68
N LYS A 16 -3.43 7.27 -0.54
CA LYS A 16 -3.89 5.87 -0.40
C LYS A 16 -5.33 5.65 -0.87
N SER A 17 -6.28 6.41 -0.33
CA SER A 17 -7.71 6.33 -0.70
C SER A 17 -7.91 6.62 -2.19
N THR A 18 -7.14 7.57 -2.74
CA THR A 18 -7.16 7.94 -4.16
C THR A 18 -6.65 6.81 -5.04
N ALA A 19 -5.52 6.19 -4.68
CA ALA A 19 -4.95 5.06 -5.41
C ALA A 19 -5.92 3.87 -5.44
N ILE A 20 -6.50 3.52 -4.29
CA ILE A 20 -7.49 2.44 -4.18
C ILE A 20 -8.71 2.75 -5.06
N ALA A 21 -9.24 3.97 -4.98
CA ALA A 21 -10.37 4.40 -5.81
C ALA A 21 -10.06 4.39 -7.31
N ALA A 22 -8.81 4.63 -7.72
CA ALA A 22 -8.41 4.65 -9.13
C ALA A 22 -8.44 3.26 -9.79
N VAL A 23 -8.13 2.20 -9.02
CA VAL A 23 -8.07 0.82 -9.54
C VAL A 23 -9.28 -0.04 -9.21
N SER A 24 -10.04 0.30 -8.17
CA SER A 24 -11.16 -0.53 -7.70
C SER A 24 -12.29 -0.60 -8.73
N ASP A 25 -12.70 -1.81 -9.10
CA ASP A 25 -13.84 -2.07 -9.98
C ASP A 25 -15.18 -1.90 -9.25
N VAL A 26 -15.14 -1.99 -7.91
CA VAL A 26 -16.26 -1.67 -7.02
C VAL A 26 -16.05 -0.25 -6.48
N PRO A 27 -17.09 0.62 -6.42
CA PRO A 27 -16.95 1.92 -5.80
C PRO A 27 -16.39 1.77 -4.37
N PRO A 28 -15.39 2.57 -3.97
CA PRO A 28 -14.79 2.46 -2.65
C PRO A 28 -15.89 2.53 -1.59
N VAL A 29 -15.93 1.52 -0.71
CA VAL A 29 -16.99 1.38 0.29
C VAL A 29 -16.77 2.44 1.37
N VAL A 30 -17.28 3.64 1.12
CA VAL A 30 -17.42 4.68 2.13
C VAL A 30 -18.76 4.43 2.81
N THR A 31 -18.68 3.72 3.94
CA THR A 31 -19.63 3.68 5.06
C THR A 31 -20.69 2.57 5.18
N ASP A 32 -21.17 1.83 4.16
CA ASP A 32 -22.32 0.91 4.44
C ASP A 32 -22.57 -0.27 3.46
N ALA A 33 -21.56 -0.81 2.74
CA ALA A 33 -21.79 -1.96 1.86
C ALA A 33 -21.68 -3.33 2.58
N GLU A 34 -22.48 -4.30 2.14
CA GLU A 34 -22.50 -5.68 2.63
C GLU A 34 -21.08 -6.25 2.74
N THR A 35 -20.70 -6.52 3.98
CA THR A 35 -19.32 -6.65 4.41
C THR A 35 -19.03 -8.13 4.61
N THR A 36 -17.98 -8.69 3.99
CA THR A 36 -17.51 -10.05 4.27
C THR A 36 -17.17 -10.22 5.75
N ASP A 37 -17.27 -11.44 6.30
CA ASP A 37 -17.06 -11.70 7.74
C ASP A 37 -15.72 -11.17 8.27
N SER A 38 -14.67 -11.17 7.42
CA SER A 38 -13.35 -10.62 7.74
C SER A 38 -13.37 -9.09 7.87
N LEU A 39 -14.01 -8.39 6.93
CA LEU A 39 -14.18 -6.94 6.99
C LEU A 39 -15.07 -6.51 8.18
N GLN A 40 -16.09 -7.31 8.54
CA GLN A 40 -16.95 -7.04 9.70
C GLN A 40 -16.17 -7.15 11.00
N LYS A 41 -15.33 -8.19 11.16
CA LYS A 41 -14.46 -8.34 12.33
C LYS A 41 -13.49 -7.18 12.51
N ILE A 42 -12.88 -6.70 11.42
CA ILE A 42 -11.98 -5.54 11.46
C ILE A 42 -12.78 -4.30 11.91
N LYS A 43 -13.90 -3.99 11.26
CA LYS A 43 -14.74 -2.82 11.60
C LYS A 43 -15.28 -2.85 13.04
N GLN A 44 -15.74 -4.01 13.51
CA GLN A 44 -16.31 -4.18 14.86
C GLN A 44 -15.25 -4.05 15.97
N THR A 45 -14.01 -4.45 15.68
CA THR A 45 -12.96 -4.48 16.69
C THR A 45 -12.31 -3.11 16.91
N THR A 46 -12.38 -2.18 15.94
CA THR A 46 -11.44 -1.06 15.93
C THR A 46 -11.98 0.35 15.70
N THR A 47 -13.30 0.56 15.53
CA THR A 47 -13.98 1.89 15.39
C THR A 47 -13.37 2.90 14.41
N VAL A 48 -12.38 2.51 13.61
CA VAL A 48 -11.60 3.37 12.72
C VAL A 48 -11.90 2.99 11.28
N ALA A 49 -12.17 4.02 10.46
CA ALA A 49 -12.33 3.87 9.03
C ALA A 49 -10.98 3.55 8.36
N PHE A 50 -11.01 2.60 7.42
CA PHE A 50 -9.90 2.24 6.54
C PHE A 50 -10.42 2.18 5.10
N ASP A 51 -9.51 2.32 4.13
CA ASP A 51 -9.88 2.27 2.71
C ASP A 51 -9.92 0.82 2.21
N PHE A 52 -10.86 0.50 1.33
CA PHE A 52 -11.03 -0.83 0.76
C PHE A 52 -11.42 -0.73 -0.71
N GLY A 53 -10.84 -1.59 -1.53
CA GLY A 53 -11.20 -1.77 -2.95
C GLY A 53 -11.02 -3.21 -3.41
N GLU A 54 -11.64 -3.55 -4.53
CA GLU A 54 -11.55 -4.86 -5.16
C GLU A 54 -11.25 -4.69 -6.64
N VAL A 55 -10.33 -5.52 -7.15
CA VAL A 55 -9.96 -5.59 -8.56
C VAL A 55 -10.12 -7.03 -9.02
N MET A 56 -10.89 -7.26 -10.09
CA MET A 56 -10.98 -8.59 -10.70
C MET A 56 -9.76 -8.82 -11.59
N LEU A 57 -8.95 -9.83 -11.27
CA LEU A 57 -7.77 -10.18 -12.07
C LEU A 57 -8.14 -11.12 -13.23
N ASP A 58 -9.01 -12.09 -12.96
CA ASP A 58 -9.60 -13.01 -13.93
C ASP A 58 -10.98 -13.50 -13.44
N ASP A 59 -11.62 -14.39 -14.19
CA ASP A 59 -12.98 -14.88 -13.90
C ASP A 59 -13.11 -15.64 -12.56
N ASP A 60 -12.01 -16.08 -11.93
CA ASP A 60 -12.02 -16.79 -10.65
C ASP A 60 -11.07 -16.20 -9.59
N THR A 61 -10.51 -15.00 -9.82
CA THR A 61 -9.52 -14.38 -8.92
C THR A 61 -9.83 -12.91 -8.66
N THR A 62 -10.05 -12.57 -7.39
CA THR A 62 -10.26 -11.20 -6.93
C THR A 62 -9.10 -10.74 -6.05
N LEU A 63 -8.52 -9.60 -6.39
CA LEU A 63 -7.54 -8.91 -5.56
C LEU A 63 -8.24 -7.87 -4.68
N ARG A 64 -8.16 -8.06 -3.36
CA ARG A 64 -8.62 -7.09 -2.36
C ARG A 64 -7.49 -6.18 -1.94
N ILE A 65 -7.76 -4.88 -1.91
CA ILE A 65 -6.78 -3.85 -1.59
C ILE A 65 -7.24 -3.11 -0.33
N TYR A 66 -6.36 -3.04 0.67
CA TYR A 66 -6.63 -2.41 1.95
C TYR A 66 -5.70 -1.23 2.19
N GLY A 67 -6.26 -0.06 2.46
CA GLY A 67 -5.49 1.13 2.83
C GLY A 67 -5.34 1.23 4.34
N THR A 68 -4.11 1.41 4.82
CA THR A 68 -3.87 1.59 6.27
C THR A 68 -4.37 2.96 6.75
N PRO A 69 -4.82 3.09 8.01
CA PRO A 69 -5.08 4.40 8.59
C PRO A 69 -3.80 5.24 8.61
N GLY A 70 -3.86 6.48 8.11
CA GLY A 70 -2.68 7.33 7.92
C GLY A 70 -2.06 7.92 9.19
N GLN A 71 -2.49 7.52 10.40
CA GLN A 71 -1.91 7.98 11.65
C GLN A 71 -1.28 6.82 12.44
N GLU A 72 -0.04 7.04 12.89
CA GLU A 72 0.79 6.07 13.62
C GLU A 72 0.13 5.55 14.91
N ARG A 73 -0.73 6.35 15.56
CA ARG A 73 -1.51 5.91 16.75
C ARG A 73 -2.44 4.72 16.50
N PHE A 74 -2.60 4.29 15.24
CA PHE A 74 -3.37 3.12 14.85
C PHE A 74 -2.49 1.94 14.40
N GLN A 75 -1.22 1.89 14.81
CA GLN A 75 -0.28 0.82 14.48
C GLN A 75 -0.84 -0.59 14.76
N HIS A 76 -1.61 -0.79 15.84
CA HIS A 76 -2.25 -2.09 16.11
C HIS A 76 -3.22 -2.53 15.00
N MET A 77 -3.84 -1.59 14.28
CA MET A 77 -4.65 -1.91 13.09
C MET A 77 -3.79 -2.45 11.96
N TRP A 78 -2.56 -1.96 11.83
CA TRP A 78 -1.69 -2.32 10.72
C TRP A 78 -1.35 -3.81 10.76
N GLU A 79 -1.19 -4.39 11.96
CA GLU A 79 -1.04 -5.84 12.14
C GLU A 79 -2.27 -6.61 11.64
N ILE A 80 -3.47 -6.16 11.99
CA ILE A 80 -4.73 -6.77 11.57
C ILE A 80 -4.92 -6.65 10.04
N ILE A 81 -4.56 -5.50 9.46
CA ILE A 81 -4.64 -5.27 8.02
C ILE A 81 -3.55 -6.07 7.28
N ALA A 82 -2.37 -6.26 7.86
CA ALA A 82 -1.29 -7.04 7.26
C ALA A 82 -1.55 -8.56 7.29
N ASP A 83 -2.37 -9.06 8.21
CA ASP A 83 -2.64 -10.49 8.32
C ASP A 83 -3.22 -11.08 7.02
N GLY A 84 -2.58 -12.13 6.51
CA GLY A 84 -2.95 -12.75 5.22
C GLY A 84 -2.69 -11.89 3.98
N ALA A 85 -1.99 -10.76 4.07
CA ALA A 85 -1.57 -9.98 2.91
C ALA A 85 -0.45 -10.69 2.15
N LEU A 86 -0.51 -10.64 0.82
CA LEU A 86 0.49 -11.19 -0.08
C LEU A 86 1.61 -10.20 -0.38
N GLY A 87 1.43 -8.92 -0.12
CA GLY A 87 2.46 -7.91 -0.37
C GLY A 87 2.03 -6.52 0.05
N LEU A 88 3.00 -5.62 0.05
CA LEU A 88 2.86 -4.25 0.54
C LEU A 88 3.24 -3.22 -0.54
N ILE A 89 2.42 -2.20 -0.70
CA ILE A 89 2.76 -0.99 -1.45
C ILE A 89 2.95 0.14 -0.43
N ILE A 90 4.14 0.73 -0.38
CA ILE A 90 4.45 1.88 0.47
C ILE A 90 4.39 3.13 -0.40
N LEU A 91 3.40 3.99 -0.20
CA LEU A 91 3.35 5.30 -0.83
C LEU A 91 4.11 6.32 0.01
N VAL A 92 4.96 7.10 -0.64
CA VAL A 92 5.79 8.14 -0.01
C VAL A 92 5.58 9.46 -0.72
N ASP A 93 5.28 10.53 0.03
CA ASP A 93 5.10 11.88 -0.52
C ASP A 93 6.44 12.63 -0.58
N ASN A 94 6.98 12.83 -1.78
CA ASN A 94 8.31 13.42 -1.99
C ASN A 94 8.40 14.90 -1.56
N THR A 95 7.27 15.55 -1.28
CA THR A 95 7.22 16.96 -0.85
C THR A 95 7.41 17.14 0.65
N ARG A 96 7.36 16.04 1.42
CA ARG A 96 7.51 16.07 2.88
C ARG A 96 8.91 16.47 3.31
N GLN A 97 9.05 16.80 4.60
CA GLN A 97 10.32 17.27 5.16
C GLN A 97 11.42 16.19 5.08
N ASP A 98 11.05 14.95 5.37
CA ASP A 98 11.97 13.80 5.37
C ASP A 98 11.25 12.55 4.85
N PRO A 99 11.05 12.43 3.52
CA PRO A 99 10.31 11.31 2.94
C PRO A 99 11.02 9.96 3.11
N LEU A 100 12.36 9.96 3.21
CA LEU A 100 13.13 8.73 3.46
C LEU A 100 12.87 8.20 4.87
N SER A 101 12.83 9.06 5.88
CA SER A 101 12.44 8.65 7.23
C SER A 101 10.98 8.21 7.32
N ASP A 102 10.07 8.85 6.58
CA ASP A 102 8.68 8.39 6.50
C ASP A 102 8.60 6.98 5.90
N MET A 103 9.35 6.71 4.83
CA MET A 103 9.46 5.37 4.23
C MET A 103 9.99 4.34 5.24
N ASP A 104 11.07 4.67 5.95
CA ASP A 104 11.69 3.78 6.93
C ASP A 104 10.71 3.36 8.03
N MET A 105 9.90 4.30 8.52
CA MET A 105 8.86 4.02 9.52
C MET A 105 7.91 2.93 9.02
N TYR A 106 7.45 3.00 7.77
CA TYR A 106 6.54 1.99 7.22
C TYR A 106 7.24 0.65 6.97
N ILE A 107 8.50 0.66 6.56
CA ILE A 107 9.29 -0.57 6.45
C ILE A 107 9.41 -1.27 7.80
N ASP A 108 9.75 -0.52 8.86
CA ASP A 108 9.91 -1.07 10.22
C ASP A 108 8.60 -1.66 10.74
N ASN A 109 7.49 -0.95 10.53
CA ASN A 109 6.19 -1.37 11.02
C ASN A 109 5.60 -2.58 10.29
N PHE A 110 6.00 -2.81 9.03
CA PHE A 110 5.55 -3.94 8.23
C PHE A 110 6.65 -4.97 8.00
N GLN A 111 7.73 -4.94 8.80
CA GLN A 111 8.90 -5.80 8.61
C GLN A 111 8.53 -7.30 8.57
N ASP A 112 7.60 -7.73 9.41
CA ASP A 112 7.14 -9.13 9.44
C ASP A 112 6.42 -9.55 8.16
N LEU A 113 5.67 -8.64 7.53
CA LEU A 113 5.04 -8.88 6.24
C LEU A 113 6.10 -8.88 5.13
N ILE A 114 6.93 -7.84 5.08
CA ILE A 114 8.00 -7.66 4.09
C ILE A 114 8.93 -8.88 4.04
N ASN A 115 9.36 -9.39 5.20
CA ASN A 115 10.25 -10.54 5.29
C ASN A 115 9.63 -11.85 4.77
N LYS A 116 8.30 -11.96 4.78
CA LYS A 116 7.57 -13.15 4.31
C LYS A 116 7.17 -13.05 2.85
N THR A 117 7.10 -11.83 2.32
CA THR A 117 6.57 -11.57 0.99
C THR A 117 7.48 -10.63 0.21
N GLY A 118 7.12 -9.35 0.12
CA GLY A 118 7.83 -8.32 -0.62
C GLY A 118 7.07 -7.02 -0.57
N PHE A 119 7.70 -5.96 -1.08
CA PHE A 119 7.09 -4.64 -1.15
C PHE A 119 7.57 -3.84 -2.35
N VAL A 120 6.79 -2.83 -2.70
CA VAL A 120 7.12 -1.81 -3.71
C VAL A 120 6.96 -0.43 -3.08
N VAL A 121 7.82 0.51 -3.47
CA VAL A 121 7.73 1.91 -3.06
C VAL A 121 7.19 2.75 -4.22
N GLY A 122 6.04 3.40 -3.99
CA GLY A 122 5.47 4.38 -4.89
C GLY A 122 5.75 5.80 -4.42
N VAL A 123 6.56 6.57 -5.16
CA VAL A 123 6.91 7.95 -4.82
C VAL A 123 5.90 8.89 -5.46
N THR A 124 5.07 9.54 -4.64
CA THR A 124 4.03 10.47 -5.06
C THR A 124 4.53 11.91 -5.05
N ARG A 125 3.90 12.76 -5.87
CA ARG A 125 4.26 14.19 -6.02
C ARG A 125 5.74 14.41 -6.34
N TRP A 126 6.33 13.48 -7.07
CA TRP A 126 7.73 13.50 -7.48
C TRP A 126 8.11 14.83 -8.17
N GLN A 127 7.29 15.28 -9.12
CA GLN A 127 7.53 16.51 -9.89
C GLN A 127 7.40 17.81 -9.06
N GLU A 128 6.91 17.72 -7.82
CA GLU A 128 6.68 18.88 -6.95
C GLU A 128 7.87 19.14 -6.00
N SER A 129 8.89 18.27 -5.98
CA SER A 129 10.05 18.38 -5.08
C SER A 129 11.30 17.73 -5.69
N ASP A 130 12.40 18.47 -5.69
CA ASP A 130 13.73 18.04 -6.16
C ASP A 130 14.71 17.71 -5.01
N LYS A 131 14.22 17.69 -3.76
CA LYS A 131 15.05 17.53 -2.56
C LYS A 131 15.65 16.14 -2.39
N VAL A 132 14.90 15.12 -2.81
CA VAL A 132 15.25 13.70 -2.66
C VAL A 132 15.07 13.06 -4.02
N SER A 133 16.13 12.44 -4.51
CA SER A 133 16.15 11.76 -5.80
C SER A 133 15.70 10.29 -5.69
N ILE A 134 15.36 9.63 -6.80
CA ILE A 134 15.05 8.19 -6.81
C ILE A 134 16.28 7.39 -6.34
N ASP A 135 17.49 7.81 -6.72
CA ASP A 135 18.73 7.18 -6.27
C ASP A 135 18.88 7.25 -4.75
N ASP A 136 18.40 8.32 -4.10
CA ASP A 136 18.43 8.41 -2.63
C ASP A 136 17.52 7.37 -1.97
N TYR A 137 16.36 7.06 -2.56
CA TYR A 137 15.52 5.96 -2.09
C TYR A 137 16.21 4.61 -2.24
N PHE A 138 16.81 4.34 -3.40
CA PHE A 138 17.56 3.10 -3.62
C PHE A 138 18.75 2.96 -2.66
N ASN A 139 19.54 4.03 -2.50
CA ASN A 139 20.66 4.07 -1.55
C ASN A 139 20.18 3.84 -0.11
N ARG A 140 19.01 4.39 0.27
CA ARG A 140 18.43 4.19 1.60
C ARG A 140 18.00 2.74 1.83
N LEU A 141 17.40 2.11 0.83
CA LEU A 141 17.02 0.69 0.87
C LEU A 141 18.26 -0.21 0.91
N GLU A 142 19.27 0.05 0.08
CA GLU A 142 20.52 -0.72 0.04
C GLU A 142 21.28 -0.65 1.36
N ALA A 143 21.36 0.54 1.97
CA ALA A 143 21.96 0.72 3.30
C ALA A 143 21.27 -0.12 4.39
N ARG A 144 20.03 -0.54 4.14
CA ARG A 144 19.24 -1.43 5.00
C ARG A 144 19.23 -2.89 4.53
N SER A 145 20.00 -3.22 3.49
CA SER A 145 20.01 -4.54 2.83
C SER A 145 18.64 -4.97 2.32
N LEU A 146 17.84 -4.00 1.86
CA LEU A 146 16.53 -4.23 1.27
C LEU A 146 16.58 -3.93 -0.23
N PHE A 147 15.83 -4.73 -1.01
CA PHE A 147 15.71 -4.57 -2.45
C PHE A 147 14.22 -4.55 -2.81
N ALA A 148 13.75 -3.42 -3.32
CA ALA A 148 12.38 -3.23 -3.77
C ALA A 148 12.36 -2.25 -4.95
N PRO A 149 11.45 -2.42 -5.92
CA PRO A 149 11.19 -1.40 -6.92
C PRO A 149 10.77 -0.08 -6.27
N VAL A 150 11.37 1.01 -6.74
CA VAL A 150 10.98 2.38 -6.40
C VAL A 150 10.50 3.04 -7.68
N ILE A 151 9.23 3.46 -7.71
CA ILE A 151 8.53 3.89 -8.92
C ILE A 151 7.85 5.23 -8.64
N GLU A 152 7.99 6.21 -9.54
CA GLU A 152 7.15 7.42 -9.51
C GLU A 152 5.71 7.03 -9.81
N ALA A 153 4.77 7.46 -8.97
CA ALA A 153 3.36 7.17 -9.17
C ALA A 153 2.47 8.35 -8.77
N ASP A 154 1.58 8.78 -9.67
CA ASP A 154 0.45 9.64 -9.33
C ASP A 154 -0.73 8.76 -8.87
N PRO A 155 -1.17 8.85 -7.60
CA PRO A 155 -2.32 8.08 -7.09
C PRO A 155 -3.63 8.33 -7.83
N ARG A 156 -3.72 9.42 -8.62
CA ARG A 156 -4.88 9.75 -9.45
C ARG A 156 -4.86 9.04 -10.80
N ASN A 157 -3.70 8.57 -11.24
CA ASN A 157 -3.55 7.85 -12.49
C ASN A 157 -3.71 6.34 -12.25
N LYS A 158 -4.70 5.72 -12.88
CA LYS A 158 -4.94 4.28 -12.77
C LYS A 158 -3.73 3.46 -13.22
N ASP A 159 -3.09 3.86 -14.32
CA ASP A 159 -1.99 3.08 -14.92
C ASP A 159 -0.76 3.05 -13.99
N ASP A 160 -0.48 4.14 -13.29
CA ASP A 160 0.62 4.21 -12.31
C ASP A 160 0.35 3.27 -11.12
N VAL A 161 -0.89 3.23 -10.62
CA VAL A 161 -1.26 2.34 -9.51
C VAL A 161 -1.22 0.88 -9.94
N VAL A 162 -1.68 0.57 -11.16
CA VAL A 162 -1.56 -0.77 -11.75
C VAL A 162 -0.08 -1.16 -11.89
N MET A 163 0.79 -0.25 -12.32
CA MET A 163 2.23 -0.52 -12.41
C MET A 163 2.85 -0.88 -11.06
N LEU A 164 2.45 -0.23 -9.97
CA LEU A 164 2.88 -0.60 -8.61
C LEU A 164 2.41 -2.02 -8.24
N MET A 165 1.16 -2.35 -8.58
CA MET A 165 0.56 -3.66 -8.31
C MET A 165 1.22 -4.77 -9.13
N ASP A 166 1.46 -4.55 -10.42
CA ASP A 166 2.14 -5.50 -11.31
C ASP A 166 3.60 -5.71 -10.90
N SER A 167 4.27 -4.64 -10.47
CA SER A 167 5.63 -4.73 -9.92
C SER A 167 5.66 -5.58 -8.66
N LEU A 168 4.67 -5.41 -7.77
CA LEU A 168 4.56 -6.22 -6.57
C LEU A 168 4.24 -7.67 -6.89
N MET A 169 3.28 -7.93 -7.79
CA MET A 169 2.99 -9.29 -8.27
C MET A 169 4.23 -9.96 -8.85
N SER A 170 5.00 -9.24 -9.66
CA SER A 170 6.24 -9.76 -10.24
C SER A 170 7.24 -10.20 -9.17
N ILE A 171 7.41 -9.43 -8.08
CA ILE A 171 8.28 -9.83 -6.96
C ILE A 171 7.81 -11.16 -6.37
N LEU A 172 6.49 -11.32 -6.20
CA LEU A 172 5.89 -12.48 -5.56
C LEU A 172 5.92 -13.74 -6.44
N GLU A 173 5.92 -13.60 -7.76
CA GLU A 173 6.10 -14.73 -8.69
C GLU A 173 7.53 -15.30 -8.67
N PHE A 174 8.51 -14.48 -8.30
CA PHE A 174 9.94 -14.84 -8.30
C PHE A 174 10.57 -14.95 -6.91
N ALA A 175 9.77 -14.88 -5.83
CA ALA A 175 10.18 -15.07 -4.44
C ALA A 175 10.13 -16.54 -3.99
#